data_AF-A0A920AX25-F1
#
_entry.id   AF-A0A920AX25-F1
#
_cell.length_a   1.000
_cell.length_b   1.000
_cell.length_c   1.000
_cell.angle_alpha   90.00
_cell.angle_beta   90.00
_cell.angle_gamma   90.00
#
_symmetry.space_group_name_H-M   'P 1'
#
loop_
_entity.id
_entity.type
_entity.pdbx_description
1 polymer ?
#
loop_
_entity_poly.entity_id
_entity_poly.type
_entity_poly.pdbx_seq_one_letter_code
_entity_poly.pdbx_strand_id
1 'polypeptide(L)'
;MDLDLIRNNLELDFRLKLYKDPCFPFLQSMGKKNIYQEFYLNQKKSIGILHLRWNNKNSELYYMGKNKIEIKGIYESQWFENHDEMRTYIIHNDKQIIDIKKFQKYM
;
A
#
# COMPACT_ATOMS: atom_id res chain seq x y z
N MET A 1 -23.02 -0.05 -8.43
CA MET A 1 -21.86 0.75 -7.98
C MET A 1 -20.64 -0.07 -8.29
N ASP A 2 -19.77 0.44 -9.16
CA ASP A 2 -18.59 -0.27 -9.62
C ASP A 2 -17.49 -0.16 -8.57
N LEU A 3 -17.21 -1.27 -7.86
CA LEU A 3 -16.25 -1.32 -6.78
C LEU A 3 -14.83 -1.06 -7.28
N ASP A 4 -14.52 -1.52 -8.49
CA ASP A 4 -13.19 -1.35 -9.09
C ASP A 4 -12.93 0.11 -9.43
N LEU A 5 -13.94 0.82 -9.95
CA LEU A 5 -13.84 2.26 -10.19
C LEU A 5 -13.58 3.04 -8.88
N ILE A 6 -14.26 2.66 -7.78
CA ILE A 6 -14.07 3.29 -6.47
C ILE A 6 -12.66 3.00 -5.94
N ARG A 7 -12.22 1.76 -6.00
CA ARG A 7 -10.86 1.35 -5.58
C ARG A 7 -9.80 2.10 -6.38
N ASN A 8 -9.96 2.22 -7.68
CA ASN A 8 -9.04 2.97 -8.54
C ASN A 8 -8.94 4.45 -8.14
N ASN A 9 -10.08 5.11 -7.88
CA ASN A 9 -10.09 6.51 -7.44
C ASN A 9 -9.45 6.69 -6.05
N LEU A 10 -9.77 5.80 -5.10
CA LEU A 10 -9.18 5.85 -3.76
C LEU A 10 -7.67 5.58 -3.77
N GLU A 11 -7.22 4.64 -4.60
CA GLU A 11 -5.80 4.36 -4.79
C GLU A 11 -5.08 5.58 -5.37
N LEU A 12 -5.65 6.22 -6.40
CA LEU A 12 -5.08 7.43 -6.99
C LEU A 12 -4.96 8.55 -5.95
N ASP A 13 -6.03 8.83 -5.21
CA ASP A 13 -6.04 9.84 -4.15
C ASP A 13 -5.02 9.56 -3.05
N PHE A 14 -4.90 8.29 -2.64
CA PHE A 14 -3.93 7.86 -1.65
C PHE A 14 -2.50 8.02 -2.17
N ARG A 15 -2.22 7.59 -3.40
CA ARG A 15 -0.90 7.73 -4.04
C ARG A 15 -0.50 9.20 -4.18
N LEU A 16 -1.41 10.07 -4.60
CA LEU A 16 -1.13 11.51 -4.69
C LEU A 16 -0.79 12.12 -3.32
N LYS A 17 -1.44 11.67 -2.24
CA LYS A 17 -1.06 12.08 -0.87
C LYS A 17 0.29 11.53 -0.48
N LEU A 18 0.54 10.25 -0.75
CA LEU A 18 1.79 9.57 -0.44
C LEU A 18 2.98 10.22 -1.16
N TYR A 19 2.85 10.55 -2.46
CA TYR A 19 3.92 11.15 -3.26
C TYR A 19 4.22 12.61 -2.89
N LYS A 20 3.30 13.30 -2.24
CA LYS A 20 3.52 14.65 -1.70
C LYS A 20 4.38 14.64 -0.44
N ASP A 21 4.50 13.50 0.25
CA ASP A 21 5.34 13.38 1.44
C ASP A 21 6.82 13.41 1.02
N PRO A 22 7.64 14.35 1.53
CA PRO A 22 9.08 14.40 1.23
C PRO A 22 9.84 13.14 1.67
N CYS A 23 9.29 12.34 2.58
CA CYS A 23 9.86 11.08 3.02
C CYS A 23 9.60 9.92 2.04
N PHE A 24 8.63 10.06 1.13
CA PHE A 24 8.23 9.01 0.18
C PHE A 24 9.41 8.31 -0.52
N PRO A 25 10.38 9.04 -1.10
CA PRO A 25 11.50 8.44 -1.85
C PRO A 25 12.46 7.64 -0.97
N PHE A 26 12.31 7.70 0.35
CA PHE A 26 13.20 7.06 1.32
C PHE A 26 12.49 5.97 2.13
N LEU A 27 11.18 5.78 1.96
CA LEU A 27 10.37 4.83 2.73
C LEU A 27 10.96 3.41 2.67
N GLN A 28 11.36 2.96 1.48
CA GLN A 28 11.98 1.65 1.27
C GLN A 28 13.30 1.50 2.04
N SER A 29 14.11 2.56 2.10
CA SER A 29 15.39 2.58 2.81
C SER A 29 15.20 2.59 4.32
N MET A 30 14.06 3.11 4.80
CA MET A 30 13.63 3.04 6.19
C MET A 30 12.91 1.72 6.54
N GLY A 31 12.93 0.73 5.64
CA GLY A 31 12.30 -0.58 5.84
C GLY A 31 10.79 -0.60 5.60
N LYS A 32 10.17 0.52 5.22
CA LYS A 32 8.73 0.59 4.89
C LYS A 32 8.46 0.06 3.48
N LYS A 33 8.67 -1.24 3.29
CA LYS A 33 8.45 -1.93 2.00
C LYS A 33 6.99 -2.29 1.76
N ASN A 34 6.17 -2.37 2.80
CA ASN A 34 4.75 -2.66 2.72
C ASN A 34 3.96 -1.54 3.40
N ILE A 35 2.93 -1.04 2.73
CA ILE A 35 2.01 -0.03 3.27
C ILE A 35 0.59 -0.57 3.11
N TYR A 36 -0.16 -0.62 4.20
CA TYR A 36 -1.55 -1.08 4.23
C TYR A 36 -2.47 0.08 4.59
N GLN A 37 -3.53 0.28 3.81
CA GLN A 37 -4.54 1.30 4.06
C GLN A 37 -5.93 0.71 3.85
N GLU A 38 -6.72 0.66 4.93
CA GLU A 38 -8.12 0.25 4.84
C GLU A 38 -9.01 1.44 4.46
N PHE A 39 -9.99 1.19 3.60
CA PHE A 39 -10.96 2.19 3.19
C PHE A 39 -12.37 1.75 3.55
N TYR A 40 -13.20 2.73 3.88
CA TYR A 40 -14.58 2.52 4.28
C TYR A 40 -15.50 3.50 3.53
N LEU A 41 -16.66 3.02 3.10
CA LEU A 41 -17.70 3.88 2.51
C LEU A 41 -18.41 4.71 3.60
N ASN A 42 -18.52 4.13 4.79
CA ASN A 42 -19.05 4.70 6.02
C ASN A 42 -18.53 3.85 7.20
N GLN A 43 -18.87 4.19 8.44
CA GLN A 43 -18.42 3.45 9.64
C GLN A 43 -18.79 1.94 9.67
N LYS A 44 -19.57 1.43 8.71
CA LYS A 44 -20.09 0.06 8.71
C LYS A 44 -19.66 -0.78 7.51
N LYS A 45 -19.27 -0.18 6.38
CA LYS A 45 -18.96 -0.91 5.14
C LYS A 45 -17.54 -0.66 4.68
N SER A 46 -16.70 -1.70 4.81
CA SER A 46 -15.36 -1.71 4.25
C SER A 46 -15.41 -1.78 2.72
N ILE A 47 -14.51 -1.04 2.08
CA ILE A 47 -14.24 -1.07 0.64
C ILE A 47 -13.10 -2.09 0.36
N GLY A 48 -12.34 -2.44 1.39
CA GLY A 48 -11.18 -3.32 1.34
C GLY A 48 -9.92 -2.63 1.84
N ILE A 49 -8.83 -3.36 1.75
CA ILE A 49 -7.51 -2.93 2.22
C ILE A 49 -6.59 -2.82 1.00
N LEU A 50 -6.14 -1.60 0.71
CA LEU A 50 -5.08 -1.35 -0.26
C LEU A 50 -3.75 -1.74 0.36
N HIS A 51 -3.01 -2.62 -0.31
CA HIS A 51 -1.63 -2.92 0.01
C HIS A 51 -0.72 -2.46 -1.11
N LEU A 52 0.20 -1.58 -0.76
CA LEU A 52 1.29 -1.12 -1.60
C LEU A 52 2.58 -1.84 -1.21
N ARG A 53 3.15 -2.61 -2.14
CA ARG A 53 4.40 -3.37 -1.95
C ARG A 53 5.51 -2.78 -2.80
N TRP A 54 6.61 -2.40 -2.15
CA TRP A 54 7.78 -1.87 -2.83
C TRP A 54 8.45 -2.94 -3.70
N ASN A 55 8.79 -2.55 -4.93
CA ASN A 55 9.52 -3.33 -5.90
C ASN A 55 10.60 -2.48 -6.55
N ASN A 56 11.80 -3.04 -6.74
CA ASN A 56 12.94 -2.35 -7.35
C ASN A 56 12.86 -2.35 -8.89
N LYS A 57 11.68 -2.09 -9.44
CA LYS A 57 11.47 -1.92 -10.88
C LYS A 57 11.61 -0.45 -11.28
N ASN A 58 11.81 -0.19 -12.56
CA ASN A 58 11.69 1.16 -13.09
C ASN A 58 10.29 1.67 -12.79
N SER A 59 10.20 2.87 -12.22
CA SER A 59 8.96 3.36 -11.62
C SER A 59 8.15 4.22 -12.57
N GLU A 60 8.81 4.82 -13.57
CA GLU A 60 8.27 5.90 -14.40
C GLU A 60 7.68 7.07 -13.58
N LEU A 61 8.04 7.16 -12.29
CA LEU A 61 7.71 8.26 -11.40
C LEU A 61 8.82 9.29 -11.47
N TYR A 62 8.42 10.55 -11.61
CA TYR A 62 9.37 11.65 -11.77
C TYR A 62 9.02 12.80 -10.86
N TYR A 63 10.05 13.44 -10.32
CA TYR A 63 9.90 14.79 -9.79
C TYR A 63 9.61 15.75 -10.94
N MET A 64 8.50 16.47 -10.83
CA MET A 64 8.20 17.56 -11.74
C MET A 64 9.03 18.78 -11.34
N GLY A 65 9.85 19.29 -12.27
CA GLY A 65 10.77 20.40 -12.04
C GLY A 65 11.58 20.69 -13.31
N LYS A 66 12.54 21.64 -13.23
CA LYS A 66 13.41 21.99 -14.38
C LYS A 66 14.18 20.79 -14.93
N ASN A 67 14.55 19.85 -14.06
CA ASN A 67 15.17 18.58 -14.42
C ASN A 67 14.23 17.45 -14.02
N LYS A 68 13.92 16.57 -14.96
CA LYS A 68 13.10 15.37 -14.73
C LYS A 68 13.98 14.32 -14.04
N ILE A 69 13.82 14.17 -12.73
CA ILE A 69 14.57 13.18 -11.93
C ILE A 69 13.64 11.97 -11.70
N GLU A 70 14.05 10.80 -12.19
CA GLU A 70 13.33 9.54 -11.98
C GLU A 70 13.51 9.04 -10.53
N ILE A 71 12.43 8.60 -9.92
CA ILE A 71 12.43 7.94 -8.61
C ILE A 71 12.70 6.44 -8.83
N LYS A 72 13.61 5.85 -8.07
CA LYS A 72 13.88 4.40 -8.17
C LYS A 72 12.83 3.59 -7.42
N GLY A 73 12.34 2.53 -8.05
CA GLY A 73 11.40 1.60 -7.44
C GLY A 73 9.96 2.11 -7.45
N ILE A 74 9.02 1.17 -7.44
CA ILE A 74 7.58 1.44 -7.45
C ILE A 74 6.91 0.68 -6.31
N TYR A 75 5.85 1.27 -5.77
CA TYR A 75 4.93 0.57 -4.88
C TYR A 75 3.80 -0.04 -5.72
N GLU A 76 3.89 -1.33 -6.00
CA GLU A 76 2.85 -2.12 -6.71
C GLU A 76 1.63 -2.26 -5.79
N SER A 77 0.43 -2.09 -6.34
CA SER A 77 -0.82 -2.22 -5.58
C SER A 77 -1.42 -3.61 -5.69
N GLN A 78 -2.06 -4.02 -4.60
CA GLN A 78 -3.03 -5.11 -4.56
C GLN A 78 -4.12 -4.75 -3.55
N TRP A 79 -5.32 -5.27 -3.76
CA TRP A 79 -6.45 -5.07 -2.86
C TRP A 79 -6.80 -6.38 -2.17
N PHE A 80 -7.07 -6.31 -0.88
CA PHE A 80 -7.67 -7.39 -0.11
C PHE A 80 -9.11 -7.05 0.21
N GLU A 81 -10.00 -8.03 0.13
CA GLU A 81 -11.42 -7.87 0.46
C GLU A 81 -11.64 -7.66 1.96
N ASN A 82 -10.80 -8.27 2.79
CA ASN A 82 -10.92 -8.22 4.24
C ASN A 82 -9.58 -8.47 4.94
N HIS A 83 -9.60 -8.34 6.28
CA HIS A 83 -8.42 -8.55 7.12
C HIS A 83 -7.89 -9.99 7.09
N ASP A 84 -8.74 -10.99 6.94
CA ASP A 84 -8.31 -12.40 6.98
C ASP A 84 -7.48 -12.76 5.74
N GLU A 85 -7.89 -12.25 4.58
CA GLU A 85 -7.11 -12.35 3.33
C GLU A 85 -5.75 -11.65 3.47
N MET A 86 -5.74 -10.40 3.95
CA MET A 86 -4.50 -9.65 4.19
C MET A 86 -3.57 -10.40 5.17
N ARG A 87 -4.10 -10.94 6.27
CA ARG A 87 -3.32 -11.70 7.25
C ARG A 87 -2.72 -12.96 6.66
N THR A 88 -3.52 -13.71 5.89
CA THR A 88 -3.06 -14.90 5.16
C THR A 88 -1.92 -14.52 4.22
N TYR A 89 -2.05 -13.42 3.49
CA TYR A 89 -0.97 -12.92 2.63
C TYR A 89 0.30 -12.63 3.43
N ILE A 90 0.19 -11.89 4.55
CA ILE A 90 1.34 -11.52 5.40
C ILE A 90 2.07 -12.77 5.91
N ILE A 91 1.36 -13.76 6.44
CA ILE A 91 1.95 -14.99 6.98
C ILE A 91 2.78 -15.74 5.92
N HIS A 92 2.26 -15.85 4.70
CA HIS A 92 2.87 -16.69 3.67
C HIS A 92 3.93 -15.96 2.83
N ASN A 93 3.80 -14.65 2.66
CA ASN A 93 4.59 -13.90 1.69
C ASN A 93 5.50 -12.84 2.31
N ASP A 94 5.20 -12.39 3.54
CA ASP A 94 5.87 -11.25 4.12
C ASP A 94 6.78 -11.64 5.28
N LYS A 95 8.08 -11.33 5.15
CA LYS A 95 9.09 -11.67 6.15
C LYS A 95 9.22 -10.57 7.21
N GLN A 96 8.09 -10.10 7.72
CA GLN A 96 8.05 -9.05 8.73
C GLN A 96 8.08 -9.60 10.15
N ILE A 97 8.45 -8.74 11.09
CA ILE A 97 8.33 -9.02 12.52
C ILE A 97 6.84 -9.04 12.87
N ILE A 98 6.34 -10.18 13.35
CA ILE A 98 4.96 -10.36 13.79
C ILE A 98 4.89 -10.63 15.29
N ASP A 99 3.92 -10.01 15.96
CA ASP A 99 3.55 -10.38 17.33
C ASP A 99 2.64 -11.62 17.28
N ILE A 100 3.26 -12.80 17.37
CA ILE A 100 2.57 -14.09 17.27
C ILE A 100 1.44 -14.20 18.28
N LYS A 101 1.60 -13.67 19.50
CA LYS A 101 0.57 -13.77 20.55
C LYS A 101 -0.68 -12.98 20.19
N LYS A 102 -0.51 -11.79 19.60
CA LYS A 102 -1.64 -11.00 19.11
C LYS A 102 -2.26 -11.60 17.86
N PHE A 103 -1.47 -12.27 17.02
CA PHE A 103 -1.95 -12.90 15.79
C PHE A 103 -2.76 -14.18 16.07
N GLN A 104 -2.34 -15.00 17.04
CA GLN A 104 -3.02 -16.22 17.46
C GLN A 104 -4.44 -15.99 18.00
N LYS A 105 -4.76 -14.79 18.50
CA LYS A 105 -6.11 -14.44 18.96
C LYS A 105 -7.16 -14.46 17.83
N TYR A 106 -6.70 -14.46 16.58
CA TYR A 106 -7.55 -14.34 15.39
C TYR A 106 -7.29 -15.46 14.36
N MET A 107 -6.60 -16.53 14.77
CA MET A 107 -6.52 -17.82 14.07
C MET A 107 -7.51 -18.79 14.73
#